data_AF-A0A2P2IMT0-F1
#
_entry.id   AF-A0A2P2IMT0-F1
#
_cell.length_a   1.000
_cell.length_b   1.000
_cell.length_c   1.000
_cell.angle_alpha   90.00
_cell.angle_beta   90.00
_cell.angle_gamma   90.00
#
_symmetry.space_group_name_H-M   'P 1'
#
loop_
_entity.id
_entity.type
_entity.pdbx_description
1 polymer ?
#
loop_
_entity_poly.entity_id
_entity_poly.type
_entity_poly.pdbx_seq_one_letter_code
_entity_poly.pdbx_strand_id
1 'polypeptide(L)'
;MDKTFANNLKVTCPKANATNTTVLDIRSPNTFDNKYYVDLMNRQGLFNSDQDLYTYSTTRGIVTSFAINQSLFFEKFVLAMTKMGQLDVLTGNQGEIRANCSVRNSDNNFLVSMVEEGVEILSEMI
;
A
#
# COMPACT_ATOMS: atom_id res chain seq x y z
N MET A 1 -18.96 15.27 0.22
CA MET A 1 -18.46 15.05 1.59
C MET A 1 -19.59 15.29 2.57
N ASP A 2 -19.65 14.51 3.64
CA ASP A 2 -20.53 14.75 4.80
C ASP A 2 -20.24 16.13 5.42
N LYS A 3 -21.30 16.83 5.86
CA LYS A 3 -21.19 18.22 6.34
C LYS A 3 -20.46 18.30 7.68
N THR A 4 -20.73 17.37 8.59
CA THR A 4 -20.08 17.32 9.90
C THR A 4 -18.60 17.04 9.75
N PHE A 5 -18.26 16.04 8.93
CA PHE A 5 -16.88 15.73 8.60
C PHE A 5 -16.15 16.89 7.93
N ALA A 6 -16.77 17.56 6.96
CA ALA A 6 -16.18 18.74 6.30
C ALA A 6 -15.91 19.88 7.29
N ASN A 7 -16.79 20.11 8.26
CA ASN A 7 -16.57 21.13 9.30
C ASN A 7 -15.42 20.76 10.24
N ASN A 8 -15.31 19.48 10.64
CA ASN A 8 -14.18 19.00 11.43
C ASN A 8 -12.85 19.18 10.67
N LEU A 9 -12.82 18.87 9.37
CA LEU A 9 -11.63 19.08 8.54
C LEU A 9 -11.26 20.56 8.40
N LYS A 10 -12.23 21.48 8.37
CA LYS A 10 -11.94 22.93 8.37
C LYS A 10 -11.30 23.42 9.68
N VAL A 11 -11.57 22.74 10.80
CA VAL A 11 -10.88 23.04 12.07
C VAL A 11 -9.43 22.53 12.00
N THR A 12 -9.20 21.34 11.46
CA THR A 12 -7.85 20.78 11.26
C THR A 12 -7.04 21.56 10.23
N CYS A 13 -7.68 21.98 9.14
CA CYS A 13 -7.10 22.71 8.03
C CYS A 13 -7.76 24.09 7.90
N PRO A 14 -7.45 25.04 8.79
CA PRO A 14 -8.13 26.35 8.83
C PRO A 14 -7.79 27.26 7.64
N LYS A 15 -6.75 26.91 6.88
CA LYS A 15 -6.26 27.65 5.71
C LYS A 15 -5.86 26.65 4.62
N ALA A 16 -5.87 27.10 3.37
CA ALA A 16 -5.54 26.26 2.21
C ALA A 16 -4.12 25.65 2.26
N ASN A 17 -3.17 26.32 2.91
CA ASN A 17 -1.78 25.90 3.06
C ASN A 17 -1.44 25.41 4.48
N ALA A 18 -2.44 24.96 5.24
CA ALA A 18 -2.20 24.34 6.53
C ALA A 18 -1.32 23.08 6.37
N THR A 19 -0.33 22.91 7.23
CA THR A 19 0.60 21.76 7.23
C THR A 19 0.20 20.69 8.25
N ASN A 20 -1.04 20.75 8.73
CA ASN A 20 -1.60 19.81 9.70
C ASN A 20 -1.85 18.45 9.03
N THR A 21 -1.74 17.38 9.82
CA THR A 21 -2.11 16.03 9.39
C THR A 21 -3.39 15.59 10.07
N THR A 22 -4.03 14.58 9.50
CA THR A 22 -5.20 13.91 10.09
C THR A 22 -5.20 12.44 9.70
N VAL A 23 -6.11 11.68 10.31
CA VAL A 23 -6.25 10.24 10.08
C VAL A 23 -7.02 9.98 8.77
N LEU A 24 -6.68 8.89 8.08
CA LEU A 24 -7.35 8.49 6.84
C LEU A 24 -8.69 7.78 7.10
N ASP A 25 -8.76 7.03 8.20
CA ASP A 25 -9.95 6.37 8.72
C ASP A 25 -10.32 7.02 10.05
N ILE A 26 -11.53 7.59 10.13
CA ILE A 26 -11.98 8.32 11.33
C ILE A 26 -12.64 7.42 12.37
N ARG A 27 -12.96 6.17 12.03
CA ARG A 27 -13.59 5.21 12.94
C ARG A 27 -12.58 4.33 13.66
N SER A 28 -11.51 3.93 12.98
CA SER A 28 -10.49 3.04 13.51
C SER A 28 -9.07 3.42 13.02
N PRO A 29 -8.55 4.60 13.42
CA PRO A 29 -7.32 5.17 12.82
C PRO A 29 -6.08 4.27 12.80
N ASN A 30 -5.98 3.36 13.76
CA ASN A 30 -4.81 2.49 13.97
C ASN A 30 -5.13 1.00 13.80
N THR A 31 -6.30 0.65 13.23
CA THR A 31 -6.70 -0.73 13.03
C THR A 31 -6.93 -0.99 11.55
N PHE A 32 -6.31 -2.04 11.04
CA PHE A 32 -6.56 -2.49 9.68
C PHE A 32 -7.87 -3.30 9.64
N ASP A 33 -8.96 -2.65 9.27
CA ASP A 33 -10.28 -3.24 9.19
C ASP A 33 -11.09 -2.64 8.02
N ASN A 34 -12.39 -2.95 7.93
CA ASN A 34 -13.21 -2.46 6.82
C ASN A 34 -13.82 -1.06 7.05
N LYS A 35 -13.48 -0.36 8.14
CA LYS A 35 -14.14 0.91 8.46
C LYS A 35 -13.81 2.03 7.48
N TYR A 36 -12.67 1.96 6.80
CA TYR A 36 -12.37 2.77 5.63
C TYR A 36 -13.51 2.74 4.60
N TYR A 37 -14.03 1.56 4.25
CA TYR A 37 -15.14 1.47 3.28
C TYR A 37 -16.47 1.94 3.87
N VAL A 38 -16.66 1.78 5.18
CA VAL A 38 -17.80 2.38 5.90
C VAL A 38 -17.72 3.91 5.85
N ASP A 39 -16.52 4.51 5.90
CA ASP A 39 -16.33 5.97 5.77
C ASP A 39 -16.81 6.44 4.41
N LEU A 40 -16.44 5.73 3.34
CA LEU A 40 -16.83 6.10 1.98
C LEU A 40 -18.36 6.08 1.80
N MET A 41 -19.04 5.06 2.35
CA MET A 41 -20.50 4.97 2.33
C MET A 41 -21.19 6.13 3.06
N ASN A 42 -20.55 6.63 4.12
CA ASN A 42 -21.03 7.78 4.89
C ASN A 42 -20.58 9.13 4.33
N ARG A 43 -19.96 9.15 3.13
CA ARG A 43 -19.38 10.35 2.50
C ARG A 43 -18.24 11.00 3.30
N GLN A 44 -17.50 10.18 4.03
CA GLN A 44 -16.42 10.57 4.96
C GLN A 44 -15.02 10.14 4.46
N GLY A 45 -14.86 9.85 3.17
CA GLY A 45 -13.52 9.66 2.59
C GLY A 45 -12.72 10.96 2.60
N LEU A 46 -11.44 10.90 3.02
CA LEU A 46 -10.60 12.08 3.16
C LEU A 46 -10.19 12.68 1.81
N PHE A 47 -9.68 11.84 0.89
CA PHE A 47 -9.29 12.29 -0.43
C PHE A 47 -10.42 12.16 -1.44
N ASN A 48 -10.34 12.95 -2.52
CA ASN A 48 -11.24 12.79 -3.66
C ASN A 48 -11.13 11.38 -4.25
N SER A 49 -9.91 10.85 -4.37
CA SER A 49 -9.66 9.48 -4.85
C SER A 49 -10.37 8.43 -4.00
N ASP A 50 -10.46 8.63 -2.68
CA ASP A 50 -11.18 7.71 -1.79
C ASP A 50 -12.68 7.82 -2.02
N GLN A 51 -13.21 9.04 -1.99
CA GLN A 51 -14.65 9.25 -2.06
C GLN A 51 -15.23 8.93 -3.44
N ASP A 52 -14.42 9.03 -4.50
CA ASP A 52 -14.81 8.68 -5.86
C ASP A 52 -15.01 7.18 -6.05
N LEU A 53 -14.34 6.32 -5.27
CA LEU A 53 -14.59 4.87 -5.28
C LEU A 53 -16.05 4.55 -4.98
N TYR A 54 -16.69 5.29 -4.07
CA TYR A 54 -18.11 5.12 -3.78
C TYR A 54 -19.02 5.92 -4.72
N THR A 55 -18.55 7.06 -5.22
CA THR A 55 -19.36 7.92 -6.11
C THR A 55 -19.52 7.30 -7.49
N TYR A 56 -18.48 6.67 -8.03
CA TYR A 56 -18.48 6.10 -9.37
C TYR A 56 -19.19 4.74 -9.43
N SER A 57 -19.99 4.51 -10.48
CA SER A 57 -20.91 3.36 -10.54
C SER A 57 -20.20 2.00 -10.61
N THR A 58 -19.04 1.93 -11.28
CA THR A 58 -18.31 0.66 -11.47
C THR A 58 -17.61 0.18 -10.19
N THR A 59 -17.24 1.09 -9.29
CA THR A 59 -16.52 0.78 -8.04
C THR A 59 -17.44 0.75 -6.82
N ARG A 60 -18.59 1.44 -6.86
CA ARG A 60 -19.53 1.54 -5.75
C ARG A 60 -19.94 0.17 -5.19
N GLY A 61 -20.24 -0.80 -6.05
CA GLY A 61 -20.64 -2.14 -5.62
C GLY A 61 -19.56 -2.83 -4.79
N ILE A 62 -18.30 -2.70 -5.19
CA ILE A 62 -17.15 -3.27 -4.47
C ILE A 62 -17.01 -2.62 -3.09
N VAL A 63 -17.08 -1.28 -3.03
CA VAL A 63 -17.03 -0.53 -1.76
C VAL A 63 -18.13 -0.99 -0.81
N THR A 64 -19.38 -1.09 -1.30
CA THR A 64 -20.51 -1.56 -0.47
C THR A 64 -20.29 -2.98 0.03
N SER A 65 -19.81 -3.90 -0.81
CA SER A 65 -19.53 -5.27 -0.40
C SER A 65 -18.47 -5.35 0.70
N PHE A 66 -17.38 -4.57 0.58
CA PHE A 66 -16.33 -4.53 1.59
C PHE A 66 -16.77 -3.88 2.90
N ALA A 67 -17.57 -2.82 2.85
CA ALA A 67 -18.12 -2.16 4.04
C ALA A 67 -19.07 -3.08 4.84
N ILE A 68 -19.80 -3.98 4.17
CA ILE A 68 -20.74 -4.92 4.80
C ILE A 68 -20.02 -6.20 5.27
N ASN A 69 -18.98 -6.65 4.56
CA ASN A 69 -18.29 -7.90 4.84
C ASN A 69 -16.77 -7.72 4.91
N GLN A 70 -16.25 -7.63 6.14
CA GLN A 70 -14.81 -7.50 6.40
C GLN A 70 -14.01 -8.72 5.94
N SER A 71 -14.54 -9.93 6.08
CA SER A 71 -13.83 -11.15 5.63
C SER A 71 -13.61 -11.11 4.11
N LEU A 72 -14.61 -10.65 3.35
CA LEU A 72 -14.48 -10.45 1.90
C LEU A 72 -13.43 -9.38 1.57
N PHE A 73 -13.41 -8.26 2.30
CA PHE A 73 -12.37 -7.25 2.14
C PHE A 73 -10.98 -7.87 2.33
N PHE A 74 -10.74 -8.57 3.44
CA PHE A 74 -9.44 -9.16 3.71
C PHE A 74 -9.03 -10.22 2.68
N GLU A 75 -9.96 -11.07 2.24
CA GLU A 75 -9.70 -12.04 1.17
C GLU A 75 -9.22 -11.34 -0.11
N LYS A 76 -9.93 -10.29 -0.55
CA LYS A 76 -9.56 -9.55 -1.76
C LYS A 76 -8.30 -8.69 -1.57
N PHE A 77 -8.07 -8.18 -0.37
CA PHE A 77 -6.88 -7.41 -0.06
C PHE A 77 -5.62 -8.26 -0.20
N VAL A 78 -5.61 -9.49 0.33
CA VAL A 78 -4.48 -10.41 0.18
C VAL A 78 -4.18 -10.66 -1.31
N LEU A 79 -5.20 -11.00 -2.09
CA LEU A 79 -5.03 -11.25 -3.54
C LEU A 79 -4.49 -10.01 -4.28
N ALA A 80 -5.01 -8.82 -3.97
CA ALA A 80 -4.59 -7.57 -4.59
C ALA A 80 -3.13 -7.23 -4.23
N MET A 81 -2.74 -7.39 -2.97
CA MET A 81 -1.38 -7.10 -2.51
C MET A 81 -0.35 -8.10 -3.05
N THR A 82 -0.71 -9.39 -3.16
CA THR A 82 0.13 -10.39 -3.83
C THR A 82 0.35 -10.03 -5.29
N LYS A 83 -0.72 -9.65 -6.01
CA LYS A 83 -0.60 -9.22 -7.41
C LYS A 83 0.25 -7.96 -7.57
N MET A 84 0.06 -6.97 -6.69
CA MET A 84 0.82 -5.72 -6.71
C MET A 84 2.31 -5.95 -6.43
N GLY A 85 2.65 -6.86 -5.50
CA GLY A 85 4.03 -7.20 -5.16
C GLY A 85 4.81 -7.93 -6.26
N GLN A 86 4.17 -8.28 -7.37
CA GLN A 86 4.77 -8.97 -8.51
C GLN A 86 4.97 -8.06 -9.74
N LEU A 87 4.63 -6.77 -9.64
CA LEU A 87 4.84 -5.81 -10.72
C LEU A 87 6.33 -5.55 -10.91
N ASP A 88 6.83 -5.74 -12.14
CA ASP A 88 8.18 -5.38 -12.59
C ASP A 88 9.33 -5.85 -11.69
N VAL A 89 9.17 -7.03 -11.09
CA VAL A 89 10.19 -7.62 -10.19
C VAL A 89 11.43 -8.07 -10.98
N LEU A 90 12.61 -7.84 -10.38
CA LEU A 90 13.87 -8.36 -10.89
C LEU A 90 14.06 -9.80 -10.40
N THR A 91 14.35 -10.73 -11.31
CA THR A 91 14.47 -12.17 -11.01
C THR A 91 15.73 -12.79 -11.60
N GLY A 92 16.18 -13.92 -11.05
CA GLY A 92 17.42 -14.58 -11.46
C GLY A 92 18.62 -13.65 -11.30
N ASN A 93 19.33 -13.38 -12.39
CA ASN A 93 20.52 -12.52 -12.41
C ASN A 93 20.18 -11.04 -12.66
N GLN A 94 18.91 -10.65 -12.63
CA GLN A 94 18.50 -9.26 -12.72
C GLN A 94 18.60 -8.62 -11.32
N GLY A 95 19.39 -7.55 -11.19
CA GLY A 95 19.56 -6.83 -9.92
C GLY A 95 20.61 -7.45 -8.99
N GLU A 96 20.45 -7.22 -7.68
CA GLU A 96 21.37 -7.71 -6.64
C GLU A 96 20.65 -7.87 -5.30
N ILE A 97 21.21 -8.71 -4.42
CA ILE A 97 20.83 -8.73 -3.00
C ILE A 97 21.69 -7.67 -2.29
N ARG A 98 21.07 -6.58 -1.83
CA ARG A 98 21.79 -5.47 -1.19
C ARG A 98 22.20 -5.82 0.24
N ALA A 99 23.47 -5.57 0.57
CA ALA A 99 23.94 -5.62 1.96
C ALA A 99 23.44 -4.42 2.79
N ASN A 100 23.16 -3.30 2.14
CA ASN A 100 22.57 -2.11 2.73
C ASN A 100 21.49 -1.57 1.79
N CYS A 101 20.22 -1.57 2.22
CA CYS A 101 19.09 -1.16 1.38
C CYS A 101 19.23 0.25 0.79
N SER A 102 19.96 1.13 1.47
CA SER A 102 20.11 2.55 1.14
C SER A 102 21.14 2.85 0.05
N VAL A 103 21.98 1.88 -0.33
CA VAL A 103 23.02 2.05 -1.35
C VAL A 103 23.11 0.83 -2.26
N ARG A 104 23.50 1.02 -3.51
CA ARG A 104 23.89 -0.11 -4.39
C ARG A 104 25.14 -0.76 -3.80
N ASN A 105 25.29 -2.08 -3.96
CA ASN A 105 26.57 -2.70 -3.67
C ASN A 105 27.65 -2.00 -4.53
N SER A 106 28.81 -1.74 -3.91
CA SER A 106 29.95 -1.22 -4.65
C SER A 106 30.44 -2.30 -5.60
N ASP A 107 30.97 -1.90 -6.76
CA ASP A 107 31.62 -2.80 -7.73
C ASP A 107 32.96 -3.28 -7.13
N ASN A 108 32.88 -4.05 -6.04
CA ASN A 108 34.02 -4.67 -5.40
C ASN A 108 34.22 -6.02 -6.07
N ASN A 109 35.02 -6.03 -7.13
CA ASN A 109 35.34 -7.21 -7.94
C ASN A 109 35.71 -8.44 -7.11
N PHE A 110 36.23 -8.24 -5.88
CA PHE A 110 36.58 -9.31 -4.95
C PHE A 110 35.36 -10.07 -4.40
N LEU A 111 34.26 -9.40 -4.08
CA LEU A 111 33.05 -10.07 -3.59
C LEU A 111 32.31 -10.79 -4.72
N VAL A 112 32.35 -10.22 -5.93
CA VAL A 112 31.80 -10.89 -7.13
C VAL A 112 32.55 -12.18 -7.39
N SER A 113 33.89 -12.18 -7.36
CA SER A 113 34.69 -13.39 -7.58
C SER A 113 34.47 -14.46 -6.50
N MET A 114 34.28 -14.08 -5.23
CA MET A 114 34.00 -15.06 -4.15
C MET A 114 32.61 -15.69 -4.26
N VAL A 115 31.62 -14.93 -4.74
CA VAL A 115 30.26 -15.46 -4.96
C VAL A 115 30.24 -16.35 -6.20
N GLU A 116 30.94 -15.96 -7.27
CA GLU A 116 31.12 -16.81 -8.47
C GLU A 116 31.84 -18.12 -8.12
N GLU A 117 32.97 -18.07 -7.39
CA GLU A 117 33.66 -19.27 -6.90
C GLU A 117 32.75 -20.13 -6.02
N GLY A 118 31.98 -19.51 -5.12
CA GLY A 118 31.04 -20.24 -4.25
C GLY A 118 29.93 -20.95 -5.03
N VAL A 119 29.43 -20.33 -6.11
CA VAL A 119 28.41 -20.93 -6.99
C VAL A 119 29.02 -22.05 -7.84
N GLU A 120 30.25 -21.89 -8.34
CA GLU A 120 30.99 -22.94 -9.06
C GLU A 120 31.21 -24.17 -8.15
N ILE A 121 31.72 -23.96 -6.94
CA ILE A 121 31.95 -25.04 -5.96
C ILE A 121 30.65 -25.79 -5.64
N LEU A 122 29.53 -25.09 -5.48
CA LEU A 122 28.22 -25.73 -5.24
C LEU A 122 27.72 -26.51 -6.45
N SER A 123 28.06 -26.09 -7.66
CA SER A 123 27.70 -26.81 -8.89
C SER A 123 28.49 -28.09 -9.11
N GLU A 124 29.72 -28.16 -8.59
CA GLU A 124 30.58 -29.36 -8.64
C GLU A 124 30.23 -30.39 -7.55
N MET A 125 29.42 -30.02 -6.57
CA MET A 125 28.98 -30.88 -5.45
C MET A 125 27.66 -31.64 -5.73
N ILE A 126 27.08 -31.51 -6.93
CA ILE A 126 25.87 -32.20 -7.40
C ILE A 126 26.25 -33.17 -8.53
#